data_AF-A0A7K0NGE0-F1
#
_entry.id   AF-A0A7K0NGE0-F1
#
_cell.length_a   1.000
_cell.length_b   1.000
_cell.length_c   1.000
_cell.angle_alpha   90.00
_cell.angle_beta   90.00
_cell.angle_gamma   90.00
#
_symmetry.space_group_name_H-M   'P 1'
#
loop_
_entity.id
_entity.type
_entity.pdbx_description
1 polymer ?
#
loop_
_entity_poly.entity_id
_entity_poly.type
_entity_poly.pdbx_seq_one_letter_code
_entity_poly.pdbx_strand_id
1 'polypeptide(L)'
;GYHIAAPDPDGAGVTRAVQFALDDSGVKLSEVVHLNAHATSTPAGDVAEANALAAALGADISHVAVSATKSMTGHLLGGAGAIESIFCVLALHHRMAPPTINIENLDEAVKVDVVRDVPRKLPDGPIAALNDSFGFGGHNVVLVFRSYEG
;
A
#
# COMPACT_ATOMS: atom_id res chain seq x y z
N GLY A 1 26.36 -2.18 5.62
CA GLY A 1 26.91 -2.02 4.26
C GLY A 1 25.79 -1.56 3.36
N TYR A 2 26.04 -0.62 2.44
CA TYR A 2 25.02 -0.11 1.53
C TYR A 2 24.95 -1.02 0.30
N HIS A 3 23.84 -1.73 0.12
CA HIS A 3 23.56 -2.59 -1.01
C HIS A 3 22.50 -1.92 -1.88
N ILE A 4 22.71 -1.87 -3.20
CA ILE A 4 21.83 -1.12 -4.14
C ILE A 4 20.36 -1.58 -4.12
N ALA A 5 20.13 -2.83 -3.73
CA ALA A 5 18.79 -3.41 -3.60
C ALA A 5 18.26 -3.49 -2.16
N ALA A 6 19.04 -3.06 -1.16
CA ALA A 6 18.55 -3.06 0.21
C ALA A 6 17.66 -1.83 0.43
N PRO A 7 16.46 -2.00 1.01
CA PRO A 7 15.64 -0.87 1.42
C PRO A 7 16.35 -0.07 2.53
N ASP A 8 15.96 1.18 2.68
CA ASP A 8 16.31 1.98 3.85
C ASP A 8 15.75 1.26 5.10
N PRO A 9 16.59 0.85 6.08
CA PRO A 9 16.14 0.08 7.25
C PRO A 9 15.04 0.76 8.04
N ASP A 10 15.06 2.10 8.05
CA ASP A 10 14.09 2.92 8.79
C ASP A 10 12.85 3.26 7.94
N GLY A 11 12.81 2.85 6.67
CA GLY A 11 11.69 3.13 5.77
C GLY A 11 11.45 4.62 5.48
N ALA A 12 12.39 5.50 5.84
CA ALA A 12 12.18 6.96 5.81
C ALA A 12 11.85 7.49 4.41
N GLY A 13 12.40 6.86 3.36
CA GLY A 13 12.05 7.19 1.96
C GLY A 13 10.59 6.91 1.62
N VAL A 14 10.05 5.79 2.13
CA VAL A 14 8.65 5.40 1.97
C VAL A 14 7.75 6.37 2.73
N THR A 15 8.04 6.63 4.01
CA THR A 15 7.25 7.55 4.83
C THR A 15 7.17 8.94 4.20
N ARG A 16 8.29 9.48 3.69
CA ARG A 16 8.30 10.76 2.99
C ARG A 16 7.45 10.75 1.72
N ALA A 17 7.52 9.69 0.92
CA ALA A 17 6.75 9.60 -0.32
C ALA A 17 5.24 9.55 -0.06
N VAL A 18 4.81 8.81 0.98
CA VAL A 18 3.41 8.76 1.41
C VAL A 18 2.93 10.13 1.88
N GLN A 19 3.70 10.80 2.75
CA GLN A 19 3.36 12.14 3.24
C GLN A 19 3.27 13.16 2.11
N PHE A 20 4.22 13.15 1.17
CA PHE A 20 4.20 14.05 0.01
C PHE A 20 2.97 13.84 -0.88
N ALA A 21 2.59 12.58 -1.15
CA ALA A 21 1.42 12.30 -1.96
C ALA A 21 0.11 12.71 -1.27
N LEU A 22 0.02 12.52 0.05
CA LEU A 22 -1.13 12.95 0.85
C LEU A 22 -1.25 14.48 0.87
N ASP A 23 -0.15 15.19 1.13
CA ASP A 23 -0.10 16.65 1.12
C ASP A 23 -0.50 17.25 -0.24
N ASP A 24 0.00 16.67 -1.35
CA ASP A 24 -0.34 17.10 -2.71
C ASP A 24 -1.82 16.85 -3.06
N SER A 25 -2.39 15.75 -2.55
CA SER A 25 -3.77 15.35 -2.85
C SER A 25 -4.84 16.15 -2.11
N GLY A 26 -4.51 16.72 -0.94
CA GLY A 26 -5.47 17.34 -0.02
C GLY A 26 -6.51 16.38 0.59
N VAL A 27 -6.33 15.06 0.44
CA VAL A 27 -7.17 14.03 1.04
C VAL A 27 -6.93 13.96 2.54
N LYS A 28 -7.99 13.83 3.33
CA LYS A 28 -7.85 13.64 4.78
C LYS A 28 -7.46 12.19 5.06
N LEU A 29 -6.61 11.96 6.07
CA LEU A 29 -6.22 10.61 6.49
C LEU A 29 -7.44 9.72 6.79
N SER A 30 -8.48 10.28 7.40
CA SER A 30 -9.75 9.58 7.68
C SER A 30 -10.53 9.11 6.43
N GLU A 31 -10.20 9.61 5.24
CA GLU A 31 -10.78 9.17 3.98
C GLU A 31 -9.95 8.04 3.34
N VAL A 32 -8.70 7.81 3.77
CA VAL A 32 -7.85 6.75 3.24
C VAL A 32 -8.29 5.43 3.86
N VAL A 33 -8.98 4.59 3.08
CA VAL A 33 -9.54 3.32 3.59
C VAL A 33 -8.87 2.10 2.99
N HIS A 34 -8.06 2.29 1.96
CA HIS A 34 -7.40 1.21 1.25
C HIS A 34 -5.97 1.60 0.86
N LEU A 35 -5.06 0.64 0.92
CA LEU A 35 -3.69 0.79 0.46
C LEU A 35 -3.30 -0.47 -0.30
N ASN A 36 -2.80 -0.30 -1.53
CA ASN A 36 -2.15 -1.36 -2.26
C ASN A 36 -0.64 -1.23 -2.10
N ALA A 37 -0.06 -2.13 -1.31
CA ALA A 37 1.33 -2.12 -0.90
C ALA A 37 2.27 -2.60 -2.01
N HIS A 38 3.53 -2.15 -1.97
CA HIS A 38 4.60 -2.64 -2.81
C HIS A 38 4.87 -4.13 -2.55
N ALA A 39 5.00 -4.55 -1.29
CA ALA A 39 4.95 -5.92 -0.77
C ALA A 39 5.41 -7.01 -1.76
N THR A 40 6.73 -7.11 -1.93
CA THR A 40 7.36 -8.03 -2.89
C THR A 40 7.62 -9.43 -2.34
N SER A 41 7.11 -9.77 -1.16
CA SER A 41 7.39 -11.02 -0.46
C SER A 41 8.87 -11.14 -0.08
N THR A 42 9.46 -10.01 0.33
CA THR A 42 10.84 -9.96 0.83
C THR A 42 10.81 -9.73 2.33
N PRO A 43 11.37 -10.60 3.18
CA PRO A 43 11.17 -10.52 4.62
C PRO A 43 11.50 -9.14 5.23
N ALA A 44 12.65 -8.57 4.87
CA ALA A 44 13.05 -7.25 5.35
C ALA A 44 12.25 -6.10 4.71
N GLY A 45 11.89 -6.23 3.43
CA GLY A 45 11.18 -5.18 2.69
C GLY A 45 9.74 -5.02 3.18
N ASP A 46 9.02 -6.12 3.34
CA ASP A 46 7.61 -6.12 3.74
C ASP A 46 7.44 -5.58 5.17
N VAL A 47 8.37 -5.92 6.08
CA VAL A 47 8.39 -5.36 7.45
C VAL A 47 8.75 -3.88 7.45
N ALA A 48 9.76 -3.46 6.68
CA ALA A 48 10.15 -2.06 6.59
C ALA A 48 9.03 -1.19 6.01
N GLU A 49 8.36 -1.68 4.97
CA GLU A 49 7.19 -1.03 4.37
C GLU A 49 6.04 -0.91 5.38
N ALA A 50 5.64 -2.00 6.04
CA ALA A 50 4.57 -1.98 7.03
C ALA A 50 4.83 -0.95 8.14
N ASN A 51 6.07 -0.87 8.63
CA ASN A 51 6.48 0.11 9.63
C ASN A 51 6.45 1.54 9.08
N ALA A 52 6.91 1.75 7.84
CA ALA A 52 6.92 3.07 7.21
C ALA A 52 5.50 3.61 6.96
N LEU A 53 4.57 2.72 6.58
CA LEU A 53 3.15 3.02 6.42
C LEU A 53 2.50 3.38 7.76
N ALA A 54 2.77 2.62 8.81
CA ALA A 54 2.30 2.94 10.16
C ALA A 54 2.84 4.29 10.64
N ALA A 55 4.11 4.60 10.36
CA ALA A 55 4.70 5.88 10.69
C ALA A 55 4.07 7.04 9.89
N ALA A 56 3.75 6.82 8.61
CA ALA A 56 3.17 7.85 7.74
C ALA A 56 1.71 8.16 8.07
N LEU A 57 0.90 7.13 8.36
CA LEU A 57 -0.53 7.25 8.61
C LEU A 57 -0.88 7.39 10.10
N GLY A 58 0.08 7.17 11.01
CA GLY A 58 -0.13 7.29 12.44
C GLY A 58 -1.26 6.38 12.93
N ALA A 59 -2.19 6.93 13.71
CA ALA A 59 -3.33 6.17 14.22
C ALA A 59 -4.32 5.74 13.12
N ASP A 60 -4.36 6.43 11.99
CA ASP A 60 -5.31 6.13 10.90
C ASP A 60 -4.98 4.80 10.20
N ILE A 61 -3.75 4.30 10.28
CA ILE A 61 -3.37 2.99 9.71
C ILE A 61 -4.29 1.86 10.17
N SER A 62 -4.86 1.94 11.37
CA SER A 62 -5.66 0.86 11.97
C SER A 62 -6.99 0.60 11.24
N HIS A 63 -7.46 1.53 10.41
CA HIS A 63 -8.68 1.37 9.62
C HIS A 63 -8.41 1.22 8.12
N VAL A 64 -7.15 1.24 7.69
CA VAL A 64 -6.76 1.10 6.28
C VAL A 64 -6.62 -0.37 5.93
N ALA A 65 -7.41 -0.83 4.97
CA ALA A 65 -7.29 -2.17 4.41
C ALA A 65 -6.07 -2.26 3.49
N VAL A 66 -5.05 -3.05 3.86
CA VAL A 66 -3.80 -3.20 3.09
C VAL A 66 -3.83 -4.46 2.22
N SER A 67 -3.58 -4.31 0.92
CA SER A 67 -3.51 -5.42 -0.03
C SER A 67 -2.14 -5.50 -0.69
N ALA A 68 -1.65 -6.72 -0.94
CA ALA A 68 -0.43 -6.98 -1.71
C ALA A 68 -0.80 -7.79 -2.96
N THR A 69 -1.25 -7.11 -4.03
CA THR A 69 -1.75 -7.76 -5.24
C THR A 69 -0.69 -8.55 -6.01
N LYS A 70 0.60 -8.28 -5.76
CA LYS A 70 1.71 -9.09 -6.27
C LYS A 70 1.64 -10.55 -5.82
N SER A 71 0.93 -10.86 -4.73
CA SER A 71 0.64 -12.24 -4.33
C SER A 71 -0.08 -13.06 -5.42
N MET A 72 -0.82 -12.39 -6.32
CA MET A 72 -1.54 -13.02 -7.43
C MET A 72 -0.84 -12.79 -8.77
N THR A 73 -0.30 -11.59 -8.98
CA THR A 73 0.24 -11.20 -10.30
C THR A 73 1.73 -11.48 -10.47
N GLY A 74 2.44 -11.74 -9.36
CA GLY A 74 3.90 -11.61 -9.31
C GLY A 74 4.35 -10.15 -9.42
N HIS A 75 5.66 -9.94 -9.30
CA HIS A 75 6.26 -8.60 -9.42
C HIS A 75 6.58 -8.27 -10.88
N LEU A 76 5.69 -7.50 -11.53
CA LEU A 76 5.81 -7.13 -12.94
C LEU A 76 6.83 -6.00 -13.25
N LEU A 77 7.78 -5.76 -12.35
CA LEU A 77 8.77 -4.69 -12.47
C LEU A 77 8.11 -3.34 -12.82
N GLY A 78 8.53 -2.68 -13.92
CA GLY A 78 7.95 -1.41 -14.35
C GLY A 78 6.46 -1.46 -14.69
N GLY A 79 5.89 -2.64 -14.94
CA GLY A 79 4.44 -2.81 -15.13
C GLY A 79 3.63 -2.86 -13.83
N ALA A 80 4.27 -3.07 -12.68
CA ALA A 80 3.58 -3.26 -11.39
C ALA A 80 2.78 -2.00 -11.00
N GLY A 81 3.41 -0.82 -11.01
CA GLY A 81 2.73 0.41 -10.60
C GLY A 81 1.49 0.73 -11.46
N ALA A 82 1.51 0.40 -12.75
CA ALA A 82 0.38 0.64 -13.65
C ALA A 82 -0.82 -0.28 -13.34
N ILE A 83 -0.59 -1.59 -13.21
CA ILE A 83 -1.67 -2.54 -12.92
C ILE A 83 -2.24 -2.35 -11.51
N GLU A 84 -1.38 -2.02 -10.54
CA GLU A 84 -1.77 -1.76 -9.15
C GLU A 84 -2.61 -0.50 -9.00
N SER A 85 -2.31 0.52 -9.82
CA SER A 85 -3.14 1.73 -9.91
C SER A 85 -4.53 1.40 -10.46
N ILE A 86 -4.62 0.54 -11.49
CA ILE A 86 -5.91 0.06 -12.00
C ILE A 86 -6.67 -0.68 -10.91
N PHE A 87 -6.01 -1.54 -10.12
CA PHE A 87 -6.65 -2.23 -9.01
C PHE A 87 -7.17 -1.27 -7.93
N CYS A 88 -6.42 -0.23 -7.56
CA CYS A 88 -6.91 0.79 -6.62
C CYS A 88 -8.16 1.50 -7.14
N VAL A 89 -8.17 1.91 -8.41
CA VAL A 89 -9.33 2.57 -9.02
C VAL A 89 -10.54 1.63 -9.05
N LEU A 90 -10.35 0.36 -9.42
CA LEU A 90 -11.42 -0.64 -9.41
C LEU A 90 -11.90 -0.96 -7.99
N ALA A 91 -11.01 -0.98 -7.00
CA ALA A 91 -11.36 -1.18 -5.60
C ALA A 91 -12.26 -0.07 -5.07
N LEU A 92 -11.94 1.18 -5.39
CA LEU A 92 -12.77 2.34 -5.06
C LEU A 92 -14.12 2.30 -5.79
N HIS A 93 -14.11 1.95 -7.08
CA HIS A 93 -15.31 1.88 -7.91
C HIS A 93 -16.28 0.77 -7.45
N HIS A 94 -15.76 -0.43 -7.20
CA HIS A 94 -16.55 -1.58 -6.77
C HIS A 94 -16.75 -1.69 -5.26
N ARG A 95 -16.12 -0.80 -4.48
CA ARG A 95 -16.11 -0.82 -3.01
C ARG A 95 -15.58 -2.14 -2.44
N MET A 96 -14.52 -2.66 -3.04
CA MET A 96 -13.95 -3.96 -2.71
C MET A 96 -12.42 -3.96 -2.81
N ALA A 97 -11.73 -4.06 -1.67
CA ALA A 97 -10.28 -4.24 -1.62
C ALA A 97 -9.90 -5.68 -2.03
N PRO A 98 -8.94 -5.88 -2.94
CA PRO A 98 -8.46 -7.21 -3.32
C PRO A 98 -7.82 -7.96 -2.14
N PRO A 99 -7.91 -9.30 -2.08
CA PRO A 99 -7.20 -10.05 -1.07
C PRO A 99 -5.70 -10.16 -1.39
N THR A 100 -4.93 -10.41 -0.36
CA THR A 100 -3.57 -10.96 -0.45
C THR A 100 -3.68 -12.46 -0.24
N ILE A 101 -3.23 -13.24 -1.22
CA ILE A 101 -3.25 -14.71 -1.17
C ILE A 101 -1.88 -15.26 -0.74
N ASN A 102 -1.80 -16.58 -0.50
CA ASN A 102 -0.58 -17.29 -0.10
C ASN A 102 -0.03 -16.89 1.28
N ILE A 103 -0.87 -16.32 2.17
CA ILE A 103 -0.50 -16.06 3.57
C ILE A 103 -1.05 -17.18 4.44
N GLU A 104 -0.22 -18.17 4.74
CA GLU A 104 -0.53 -19.14 5.81
C GLU A 104 -0.19 -18.54 7.17
N ASN A 105 1.03 -18.02 7.32
CA ASN A 105 1.55 -17.41 8.53
C ASN A 105 2.02 -15.98 8.21
N LEU A 106 1.32 -14.98 8.73
CA LEU A 106 1.75 -13.58 8.61
C LEU A 106 2.92 -13.35 9.57
N ASP A 107 3.95 -12.65 9.12
CA ASP A 107 5.07 -12.27 9.97
C ASP A 107 4.56 -11.42 11.15
N GLU A 108 4.94 -11.78 12.37
CA GLU A 108 4.50 -11.08 13.57
C GLU A 108 4.92 -9.60 13.60
N ALA A 109 5.95 -9.21 12.86
CA ALA A 109 6.39 -7.83 12.73
C ALA A 109 5.47 -6.98 11.83
N VAL A 110 4.65 -7.60 10.96
CA VAL A 110 3.69 -6.88 10.11
C VAL A 110 2.43 -6.58 10.91
N LYS A 111 2.28 -5.30 11.30
CA LYS A 111 1.16 -4.84 12.16
C LYS A 111 0.04 -4.12 11.41
N VAL A 112 0.16 -3.95 10.10
CA VAL A 112 -0.90 -3.35 9.27
C VAL A 112 -2.03 -4.35 9.03
N ASP A 113 -3.23 -3.84 8.76
CA ASP A 113 -4.42 -4.67 8.55
C ASP A 113 -4.47 -5.24 7.12
N VAL A 114 -3.76 -6.36 6.92
CA VAL A 114 -3.69 -7.06 5.63
C VAL A 114 -5.03 -7.73 5.30
N VAL A 115 -5.58 -7.43 4.12
CA VAL A 115 -6.73 -8.15 3.56
C VAL A 115 -6.26 -9.54 3.13
N ARG A 116 -6.75 -10.61 3.78
CA ARG A 116 -6.34 -12.00 3.54
C ARG A 116 -7.46 -12.83 2.93
N ASP A 117 -7.10 -13.69 1.97
CA ASP A 117 -7.88 -14.79 1.37
C ASP A 117 -9.16 -14.38 0.61
N VAL A 118 -9.99 -13.51 1.17
CA VAL A 118 -11.24 -13.02 0.58
C VAL A 118 -11.19 -11.50 0.40
N PRO A 119 -11.75 -10.98 -0.70
CA PRO A 119 -11.91 -9.53 -0.88
C PRO A 119 -12.65 -8.87 0.29
N ARG A 120 -12.25 -7.66 0.69
CA ARG A 120 -12.89 -6.90 1.78
C ARG A 120 -13.76 -5.77 1.26
N LYS A 121 -15.00 -5.67 1.77
CA LYS A 121 -15.89 -4.54 1.47
C LYS A 121 -15.34 -3.24 2.06
N LEU A 122 -15.26 -2.20 1.24
CA LEU A 122 -14.89 -0.84 1.63
C LEU A 122 -16.15 -0.04 2.02
N PRO A 123 -16.01 0.99 2.88
CA PRO A 123 -17.16 1.79 3.31
C PRO A 123 -17.75 2.62 2.15
N ASP A 124 -19.01 3.03 2.34
CA ASP A 124 -19.72 3.95 1.45
C ASP A 124 -19.24 5.40 1.65
N GLY A 125 -19.65 6.30 0.75
CA GLY A 125 -19.31 7.73 0.80
C GLY A 125 -17.93 8.06 0.21
N PRO A 126 -17.40 9.28 0.44
CA PRO A 126 -16.10 9.69 -0.08
C PRO A 126 -14.97 8.91 0.57
N ILE A 127 -14.19 8.19 -0.24
CA ILE A 127 -13.04 7.40 0.21
C ILE A 127 -11.86 7.58 -0.74
N ALA A 128 -10.66 7.24 -0.28
CA ALA A 128 -9.43 7.26 -1.03
C ALA A 128 -8.64 5.97 -0.84
N ALA A 129 -7.80 5.68 -1.83
CA ALA A 129 -6.85 4.59 -1.83
C ALA A 129 -5.44 5.08 -2.17
N LEU A 130 -4.44 4.47 -1.54
CA LEU A 130 -3.02 4.67 -1.87
C LEU A 130 -2.51 3.49 -2.69
N ASN A 131 -1.66 3.77 -3.66
CA ASN A 131 -0.81 2.76 -4.31
C ASN A 131 0.64 3.17 -4.13
N ASP A 132 1.45 2.33 -3.51
CA ASP A 132 2.87 2.60 -3.32
C ASP A 132 3.78 1.60 -4.07
N SER A 133 4.96 2.08 -4.42
CA SER A 133 5.94 1.29 -5.17
C SER A 133 7.36 1.75 -4.89
N PHE A 134 8.19 0.82 -4.44
CA PHE A 134 9.55 1.09 -3.97
C PHE A 134 10.55 0.31 -4.82
N GLY A 135 11.11 0.99 -5.82
CA GLY A 135 12.06 0.39 -6.74
C GLY A 135 13.48 0.34 -6.17
N PHE A 136 14.28 -0.60 -6.69
CA PHE A 136 15.73 -0.61 -6.49
C PHE A 136 16.35 0.76 -6.82
N GLY A 137 17.44 1.11 -6.15
CA GLY A 137 18.05 2.44 -6.26
C GLY A 137 17.38 3.50 -5.38
N GLY A 138 16.38 3.14 -4.56
CA GLY A 138 15.77 4.03 -3.57
C GLY A 138 14.67 4.93 -4.14
N HIS A 139 14.05 4.53 -5.26
CA HIS A 139 12.96 5.27 -5.88
C HIS A 139 11.64 4.91 -5.19
N ASN A 140 11.04 5.87 -4.49
CA ASN A 140 9.76 5.68 -3.81
C ASN A 140 8.68 6.52 -4.50
N VAL A 141 7.61 5.87 -4.92
CA VAL A 141 6.48 6.51 -5.60
C VAL A 141 5.20 6.12 -4.88
N VAL A 142 4.33 7.10 -4.63
CA VAL A 142 3.00 6.90 -4.05
C VAL A 142 2.00 7.69 -4.87
N LEU A 143 0.88 7.06 -5.19
CA LEU A 143 -0.25 7.68 -5.88
C LEU A 143 -1.47 7.64 -4.97
N VAL A 144 -2.24 8.73 -4.98
CA VAL A 144 -3.53 8.84 -4.27
C VAL A 144 -4.66 8.82 -5.30
N PHE A 145 -5.63 7.95 -5.09
CA PHE A 145 -6.87 7.90 -5.86
C PHE A 145 -8.04 8.19 -4.94
N ARG A 146 -9.01 8.98 -5.38
CA ARG A 146 -10.23 9.28 -4.64
C ARG A 146 -11.45 8.77 -5.39
N SER A 147 -12.43 8.23 -4.68
CA SER A 147 -13.72 7.90 -5.25
C SER A 147 -14.36 9.15 -5.85
N TYR A 148 -14.88 9.04 -7.06
CA TYR A 148 -15.68 10.08 -7.69
C TYR A 148 -17.16 9.81 -7.46
N GLU A 149 -17.87 10.79 -6.91
CA GLU A 149 -19.33 10.81 -6.89
C GLU A 149 -19.78 11.73 -8.03
N GLY A 150 -20.38 11.13 -9.06
CA GLY A 150 -20.91 11.81 -10.25
C GLY A 150 -22.43 11.74 -10.29
#